data_AF-A0A6A5AEZ8-F1
#
_entry.id   AF-A0A6A5AEZ8-F1
#
_cell.length_a   1.000
_cell.length_b   1.000
_cell.length_c   1.000
_cell.angle_alpha   90.00
_cell.angle_beta   90.00
_cell.angle_gamma   90.00
#
_symmetry.space_group_name_H-M   'P 1'
#
loop_
_entity.id
_entity.type
_entity.pdbx_description
1 polymer ?
#
loop_
_entity_poly.entity_id
_entity_poly.type
_entity_poly.pdbx_seq_one_letter_code
_entity_poly.pdbx_strand_id
1 'polypeptide(L)' 'MAMNMGSPAELSALVQVLQHTLSPHAAPRRAAELQLKEITKQPNGPLLLLNVLRTPDVELGVRLAASIAFKNLVKKEWDP' A
#
# COMPACT_ATOMS: atom_id res chain seq x y z
N MET A 1 7.98 -15.24 17.00
CA MET A 1 8.05 -15.19 15.52
C MET A 1 7.96 -13.74 15.11
N ALA A 2 8.96 -13.20 14.41
CA ALA A 2 8.83 -11.87 13.82
C ALA A 2 7.75 -11.94 12.74
N MET A 3 6.73 -11.09 12.80
CA MET A 3 5.76 -10.96 11.72
C MET A 3 6.52 -10.59 10.43
N ASN A 4 6.35 -11.36 9.37
CA ASN A 4 6.98 -11.07 8.08
C ASN A 4 6.34 -9.80 7.49
N MET A 5 7.01 -8.65 7.66
CA MET A 5 6.52 -7.33 7.21
C MET A 5 6.89 -7.02 5.74
N GLY A 6 7.28 -8.04 4.97
CA GLY A 6 7.77 -7.91 3.62
C GLY A 6 9.25 -7.52 3.54
N SER A 7 9.88 -7.86 2.43
CA SER A 7 11.25 -7.53 2.09
C SER A 7 11.41 -6.03 1.73
N PRO A 8 12.63 -5.47 1.81
CA PRO A 8 12.89 -4.10 1.39
C PRO A 8 12.51 -3.82 -0.07
N ALA A 9 12.61 -4.83 -0.94
CA ALA A 9 12.23 -4.73 -2.35
C ALA A 9 10.71 -4.60 -2.52
N GLU A 10 9.92 -5.42 -1.81
CA GLU A 10 8.46 -5.32 -1.81
C GLU A 10 7.97 -3.99 -1.25
N LEU A 11 8.63 -3.48 -0.20
CA LEU A 11 8.31 -2.18 0.37
C LEU A 11 8.57 -1.05 -0.64
N SER A 12 9.73 -1.07 -1.30
CA SER A 12 10.11 -0.07 -2.30
C SER A 12 9.16 -0.09 -3.49
N ALA A 13 8.77 -1.28 -3.96
CA ALA A 13 7.78 -1.44 -5.03
C ALA A 13 6.41 -0.88 -4.63
N LEU A 14 5.92 -1.18 -3.41
CA LEU A 14 4.65 -0.64 -2.94
C LEU A 14 4.68 0.89 -2.79
N VAL A 15 5.79 1.46 -2.31
CA VAL A 15 5.98 2.91 -2.23
C VAL A 15 5.83 3.56 -3.61
N GLN A 16 6.44 2.99 -4.65
CA GLN A 16 6.31 3.50 -6.03
C GLN A 16 4.86 3.42 -6.52
N VAL A 17 4.19 2.29 -6.31
CA VAL A 17 2.78 2.12 -6.69
C VAL A 17 1.91 3.18 -6.01
N LEU A 18 2.05 3.36 -4.69
CA LEU A 18 1.32 4.36 -3.93
C LEU A 18 1.60 5.77 -4.41
N GLN A 19 2.85 6.11 -4.73
CA GLN A 19 3.21 7.41 -5.30
C GLN A 19 2.49 7.65 -6.64
N HIS A 20 2.36 6.64 -7.50
CA HIS A 20 1.62 6.74 -8.75
C HIS A 20 0.10 6.90 -8.58
N THR A 21 -0.47 6.42 -7.46
CA THR A 21 -1.89 6.70 -7.14
C THR A 21 -2.17 8.18 -6.85
N LEU A 22 -1.13 8.96 -6.57
CA LEU A 22 -1.22 10.41 -6.36
C LEU A 22 -1.01 11.22 -7.64
N SER A 23 -0.76 10.56 -8.79
CA SER A 23 -0.51 11.25 -10.06
C SER A 23 -1.69 12.14 -10.47
N PRO A 24 -1.47 13.37 -10.98
CA PRO A 24 -2.54 14.20 -11.51
C PRO A 24 -3.15 13.63 -12.80
N HIS A 25 -2.44 12.72 -13.49
CA HIS A 25 -2.89 12.12 -14.74
C HIS A 25 -3.69 10.84 -14.50
N ALA A 26 -4.80 10.67 -15.22
CA ALA A 26 -5.73 9.55 -14.99
C ALA A 26 -5.14 8.18 -15.36
N ALA A 27 -4.38 8.09 -16.46
CA ALA A 27 -3.82 6.82 -16.94
C ALA A 27 -2.85 6.16 -15.92
N PRO A 28 -1.78 6.82 -15.45
CA PRO A 28 -0.88 6.22 -14.46
C PRO A 28 -1.58 5.95 -13.12
N ARG A 29 -2.52 6.82 -12.72
CA ARG A 29 -3.29 6.64 -11.49
C ARG A 29 -4.10 5.34 -11.51
N ARG A 30 -4.88 5.12 -12.57
CA ARG A 30 -5.71 3.91 -12.72
C ARG A 30 -4.87 2.64 -12.77
N ALA A 31 -3.73 2.67 -13.48
CA ALA A 31 -2.81 1.54 -13.51
C ALA A 31 -2.27 1.20 -12.11
N ALA A 32 -1.88 2.22 -11.35
CA ALA A 32 -1.40 2.05 -9.98
C ALA A 32 -2.49 1.56 -9.03
N GLU A 33 -3.73 2.05 -9.15
CA GLU A 33 -4.88 1.59 -8.36
C GLU A 33 -5.18 0.10 -8.61
N LEU A 34 -5.10 -0.36 -9.87
CA LEU A 34 -5.26 -1.77 -10.21
C LEU A 34 -4.15 -2.63 -9.59
N GLN A 35 -2.90 -2.18 -9.71
CA GLN A 35 -1.76 -2.88 -9.14
C GLN A 35 -1.84 -2.93 -7.60
N LEU A 36 -2.21 -1.82 -6.96
CA LEU A 36 -2.42 -1.74 -5.52
C LEU A 36 -3.47 -2.76 -5.07
N LYS A 37 -4.59 -2.88 -5.80
CA LYS A 37 -5.63 -3.86 -5.51
C LYS A 37 -5.08 -5.29 -5.52
N GLU A 38 -4.26 -5.65 -6.50
CA GLU A 38 -3.64 -6.98 -6.56
C GLU A 38 -2.65 -7.23 -5.42
N ILE A 39 -1.83 -6.21 -5.05
CA ILE A 39 -0.93 -6.32 -3.89
C ILE A 39 -1.72 -6.53 -2.60
N THR A 40 -2.82 -5.79 -2.40
CA THR A 40 -3.62 -5.88 -1.17
C THR A 40 -4.35 -7.21 -0.98
N LYS A 41 -4.57 -7.98 -2.05
CA LYS A 41 -5.15 -9.33 -1.97
C LYS A 41 -4.14 -10.38 -1.50
N GLN A 42 -2.85 -10.09 -1.56
CA GLN A 42 -1.84 -11.03 -1.09
C GLN A 42 -1.91 -11.14 0.45
N PRO A 43 -1.62 -12.31 1.04
CA PRO A 43 -1.69 -12.50 2.49
C PRO A 43 -0.85 -11.50 3.30
N ASN A 44 0.28 -11.05 2.76
CA ASN A 44 1.16 -10.04 3.36
C ASN A 44 0.78 -8.59 3.02
N GLY A 45 -0.18 -8.35 2.12
CA GLY A 45 -0.58 -7.03 1.65
C GLY A 45 -0.95 -6.03 2.75
N PRO A 46 -1.83 -6.38 3.72
CA PRO A 46 -2.15 -5.50 4.85
C PRO A 46 -0.92 -5.15 5.69
N LEU A 47 -0.04 -6.13 5.95
CA LEU A 47 1.19 -5.91 6.72
C LEU A 47 2.18 -5.02 5.97
N LEU A 48 2.25 -5.15 4.64
CA LEU A 48 3.09 -4.31 3.81
C LEU A 48 2.61 -2.84 3.81
N LEU A 49 1.29 -2.61 3.79
CA LEU A 49 0.72 -1.27 3.97
C LEU A 49 1.07 -0.67 5.34
N LEU A 50 0.95 -1.46 6.41
CA LEU A 50 1.38 -1.05 7.75
C LEU A 50 2.89 -0.79 7.82
N ASN A 51 3.69 -1.53 7.05
CA ASN A 51 5.13 -1.32 6.94
C ASN A 51 5.47 0.04 6.31
N VAL A 52 4.76 0.43 5.24
CA VAL A 52 4.90 1.77 4.64
C VAL A 52 4.58 2.86 5.67
N LEU A 53 3.50 2.69 6.45
CA LEU A 53 3.05 3.68 7.44
C LEU A 53 4.06 3.93 8.56
N ARG A 54 4.74 2.89 9.03
CA ARG A 54 5.75 3.01 10.10
C ARG A 54 7.11 3.49 9.61
N THR A 55 7.34 3.57 8.29
CA THR A 55 8.65 3.91 7.75
C THR A 55 8.81 5.43 7.70
N PRO A 56 9.67 6.03 8.55
CA PRO A 56 9.74 7.48 8.70
C PRO A 56 10.26 8.20 7.45
N ASP A 57 11.10 7.52 6.66
CA ASP A 57 11.73 8.06 5.45
C ASP A 57 10.79 8.05 4.22
N VAL A 58 9.63 7.41 4.32
CA VAL A 58 8.62 7.48 3.26
C VAL A 58 7.86 8.80 3.35
N GLU A 59 7.70 9.47 2.21
CA GLU A 59 6.97 10.74 2.09
C GLU A 59 5.58 10.66 2.73
N LEU A 60 5.19 11.74 3.43
CA LEU A 60 3.90 11.81 4.14
C LEU A 60 2.70 11.52 3.23
N GLY A 61 2.71 12.02 1.99
CA GLY A 61 1.64 11.76 1.02
C GLY A 61 1.48 10.27 0.69
N VAL A 62 2.59 9.57 0.51
CA VAL A 62 2.62 8.12 0.27
C VAL A 62 2.13 7.34 1.49
N ARG A 63 2.56 7.75 2.70
CA ARG A 63 2.03 7.15 3.94
C ARG A 63 0.52 7.35 4.08
N LEU A 64 0.00 8.54 3.75
CA LEU A 64 -1.44 8.78 3.80
C LEU A 64 -2.20 7.92 2.77
N ALA A 65 -1.66 7.75 1.56
CA ALA A 65 -2.23 6.83 0.58
C ALA A 65 -2.29 5.38 1.12
N ALA A 66 -1.22 4.93 1.80
CA ALA A 66 -1.17 3.61 2.43
C ALA A 66 -2.23 3.45 3.54
N SER A 67 -2.45 4.45 4.41
CA SER A 67 -3.46 4.37 5.47
C SER A 67 -4.87 4.33 4.92
N ILE A 68 -5.15 5.10 3.86
CA ILE A 68 -6.45 5.08 3.18
C ILE A 68 -6.69 3.70 2.54
N ALA A 69 -5.70 3.15 1.85
CA ALA A 69 -5.79 1.82 1.27
C ALA A 69 -6.03 0.74 2.33
N PHE A 70 -5.29 0.78 3.45
CA PHE A 70 -5.45 -0.14 4.56
C PHE A 70 -6.84 -0.03 5.21
N LYS A 71 -7.32 1.19 5.49
CA LYS A 71 -8.67 1.42 6.01
C LYS A 71 -9.74 0.83 5.08
N ASN A 72 -9.61 1.06 3.78
CA ASN A 72 -10.57 0.57 2.79
C ASN A 72 -10.56 -0.96 2.69
N LEU A 73 -9.38 -1.57 2.82
CA LEU A 73 -9.22 -3.03 2.87
C LEU A 73 -9.94 -3.62 4.07
N VAL A 74 -9.67 -3.12 5.28
CA VAL A 74 -10.34 -3.57 6.51
C VAL A 74 -11.85 -3.40 6.40
N LYS A 75 -12.33 -2.24 5.94
CA LYS A 75 -13.76 -1.99 5.74
C LYS A 75 -14.45 -3.01 4.81
N LYS A 76 -13.72 -3.53 3.82
CA LYS A 76 -14.28 -4.38 2.76
C LYS A 76 -14.16 -5.87 3.05
N GLU A 77 -13.07 -6.30 3.67
CA GLU A 77 -12.68 -7.71 3.77
C GLU A 77 -12.62 -8.23 5.22
N TRP A 78 -12.84 -7.39 6.24
CA TRP A 78 -12.83 -7.82 7.63
C TRP A 78 -14.23 -8.30 8.05
N ASP A 79 -14.38 -9.61 8.22
CA ASP A 79 -15.57 -10.23 8.77
C ASP A 79 -15.62 -10.03 10.31
N PRO A 80 -16.80 -9.79 10.94
CA PRO A 80 -16.93 -9.53 12.37
C PRO A 80 -16.46 -10.66 13.30
#